data_AF-A0A8X7CSK9-F1
#
_entry.id   AF-A0A8X7CSK9-F1
#
_cell.length_a   1.000
_cell.length_b   1.000
_cell.length_c   1.000
_cell.angle_alpha   90.00
_cell.angle_beta   90.00
_cell.angle_gamma   90.00
#
_symmetry.space_group_name_H-M   'P 1'
#
loop_
_entity.id
_entity.type
_entity.pdbx_description
1 polymer ?
#
loop_
_entity_poly.entity_id
_entity_poly.type
_entity_poly.pdbx_seq_one_letter_code
_entity_poly.pdbx_strand_id
1 'polypeptide(L)'
;MKKRLSFLLLKLQYLPSSTKESIYSSLMLVIFLIPLAVAMSVTILCDKKITSTEYTFGHEVENQWAQIMLIFFKEYIYFFTYPAFPCLIDVLYCTICVRCSCAIRKLTRKISLCSPEQFGPSEQIQVLRYKAKIDETLKITQEIFSVPPSV
;
A
#
# COMPACT_ATOMS: atom_id res chain seq x y z
N MET A 1 6.85 -7.23 -12.38
CA MET A 1 6.16 -6.54 -11.27
C MET A 1 6.87 -5.27 -10.78
N LYS A 2 8.14 -5.32 -10.31
CA LYS A 2 8.90 -4.16 -9.77
C LYS A 2 8.83 -2.87 -10.60
N LYS A 3 9.09 -2.95 -11.92
CA LYS A 3 9.07 -1.76 -12.82
C LYS A 3 7.69 -1.09 -12.92
N ARG A 4 6.60 -1.87 -12.86
CA ARG A 4 5.23 -1.35 -12.98
C ARG A 4 4.76 -0.66 -11.70
N LEU A 5 5.14 -1.21 -10.54
CA LEU A 5 4.83 -0.60 -9.24
C LEU A 5 5.57 0.73 -9.05
N SER A 6 6.87 0.79 -9.36
CA SER A 6 7.63 2.04 -9.31
C SER A 6 7.08 3.11 -10.25
N PHE A 7 6.61 2.70 -11.43
CA PHE A 7 5.98 3.62 -12.39
C PHE A 7 4.64 4.16 -11.89
N LEU A 8 3.80 3.32 -11.25
CA LEU A 8 2.58 3.77 -10.57
C LEU A 8 2.87 4.76 -9.45
N LEU A 9 3.86 4.46 -8.60
CA LEU A 9 4.26 5.35 -7.50
C LEU A 9 4.72 6.72 -8.01
N LEU A 10 5.45 6.74 -9.13
CA LEU A 10 5.89 7.97 -9.76
C LEU A 10 4.72 8.77 -10.37
N LYS A 11 3.77 8.10 -11.04
CA LYS A 11 2.55 8.75 -11.56
C LYS A 11 1.63 9.25 -10.44
N LEU A 12 1.60 8.56 -9.30
CA LEU A 12 0.87 8.97 -8.10
C LEU A 12 1.38 10.27 -7.51
N GLN A 13 2.69 10.56 -7.59
CA GLN A 13 3.25 11.84 -7.14
C GLN A 13 2.75 13.03 -7.97
N TYR A 14 2.40 12.81 -9.25
CA TYR A 14 1.85 13.86 -10.11
C TYR A 14 0.36 14.12 -9.89
N LEU A 15 -0.35 13.23 -9.19
CA LEU A 15 -1.74 13.43 -8.82
C LEU A 15 -1.82 14.33 -7.56
N PRO A 16 -2.78 15.27 -7.52
CA PRO A 16 -2.88 16.19 -6.40
C PRO A 16 -3.08 15.43 -5.08
N SER A 17 -2.35 15.85 -4.06
CA SER A 17 -2.50 15.33 -2.69
C SER A 17 -3.94 15.48 -2.21
N SER A 18 -4.40 14.45 -1.50
CA SER A 18 -5.72 14.44 -0.87
C SER A 18 -5.57 14.93 0.56
N THR A 19 -6.53 15.71 1.06
CA THR A 19 -6.59 16.11 2.49
C THR A 19 -6.59 14.90 3.45
N LYS A 20 -6.87 13.70 2.94
CA LYS A 20 -6.86 12.43 3.69
C LYS A 20 -5.45 11.84 3.92
N GLU A 21 -4.36 12.49 3.50
CA GLU A 21 -2.99 11.96 3.65
C GLU A 21 -2.59 11.68 5.10
N SER A 22 -3.09 12.46 6.07
CA SER A 22 -2.86 12.18 7.50
C SER A 22 -3.45 10.84 7.93
N ILE A 23 -4.63 10.47 7.42
CA ILE A 23 -5.31 9.21 7.77
C ILE A 23 -4.52 8.02 7.22
N TYR A 24 -4.03 8.12 5.99
CA TYR A 24 -3.20 7.07 5.39
C TYR A 24 -1.87 6.90 6.10
N SER A 25 -1.22 7.99 6.50
CA SER A 25 0.01 7.93 7.29
C SER A 25 -0.21 7.20 8.63
N SER A 26 -1.31 7.52 9.33
CA SER A 26 -1.68 6.84 10.58
C SER A 26 -1.99 5.36 10.36
N LEU A 27 -2.73 5.01 9.30
CA LEU A 27 -3.04 3.61 8.98
C LEU A 27 -1.79 2.80 8.66
N MET A 28 -0.85 3.35 7.88
CA MET A 28 0.43 2.70 7.59
C MET A 28 1.20 2.44 8.89
N LEU A 29 1.29 3.44 9.77
CA LEU A 29 1.96 3.30 11.06
C LEU A 29 1.34 2.18 11.91
N VAL A 30 0.00 2.09 11.97
CA VAL A 30 -0.70 1.01 12.67
C VAL A 30 -0.39 -0.37 12.05
N ILE A 31 -0.40 -0.48 10.72
CA ILE A 31 -0.10 -1.74 10.01
C ILE A 31 1.32 -2.24 10.29
N PHE A 32 2.30 -1.34 10.50
CA PHE A 32 3.67 -1.73 10.87
C PHE A 32 3.83 -2.02 12.37
N LEU A 33 3.13 -1.28 13.23
CA LEU A 33 3.25 -1.45 14.69
C LEU A 33 2.56 -2.71 15.21
N ILE A 34 1.43 -3.13 14.61
CA ILE A 34 0.70 -4.31 15.08
C ILE A 34 1.57 -5.59 15.01
N PRO A 35 2.17 -5.97 13.86
CA PRO A 35 3.05 -7.14 13.77
C PRO A 35 4.23 -7.06 14.72
N LEU A 36 4.78 -5.85 14.92
CA LEU A 36 5.88 -5.62 15.85
C LEU A 36 5.45 -5.88 17.30
N ALA A 37 4.32 -5.30 17.72
CA ALA A 37 3.78 -5.47 19.06
C ALA A 37 3.43 -6.94 19.34
N VAL A 38 2.82 -7.63 18.38
CA VAL A 38 2.49 -9.06 18.50
C VAL A 38 3.75 -9.90 18.59
N ALA A 39 4.73 -9.70 17.69
CA ALA A 39 5.99 -10.45 17.72
C ALA A 39 6.76 -10.25 19.03
N MET A 40 6.80 -9.01 19.55
CA MET A 40 7.38 -8.71 20.87
C MET A 40 6.63 -9.43 21.99
N SER A 41 5.30 -9.40 21.98
CA SER A 41 4.47 -10.04 23.01
C SER A 41 4.69 -11.55 23.04
N VAL A 42 4.71 -12.19 21.87
CA VAL A 42 4.99 -13.63 21.75
C VAL A 42 6.41 -13.95 22.25
N THR A 43 7.41 -13.16 21.86
CA THR A 43 8.80 -13.35 22.30
C THR A 43 8.97 -13.23 23.83
N ILE A 44 8.18 -12.36 24.47
CA ILE A 44 8.20 -12.17 25.93
C ILE A 44 7.50 -13.31 26.66
N LEU A 45 6.33 -13.73 26.16
CA LEU A 45 5.43 -14.66 26.86
C LEU A 45 5.76 -16.15 26.62
N CYS A 46 6.40 -16.49 25.50
CA CYS A 46 6.70 -17.88 25.16
C CYS A 46 7.91 -18.45 25.93
N ASP A 47 7.91 -19.77 26.09
CA ASP A 47 9.09 -20.51 26.54
C ASP A 47 10.14 -20.50 25.43
N LYS A 48 11.22 -19.76 25.67
CA LYS A 48 12.25 -19.51 24.65
C LYS A 48 12.95 -20.79 24.22
N LYS A 49 13.12 -21.76 25.14
CA LYS A 49 13.82 -23.02 24.84
C LYS A 49 12.94 -23.92 24.00
N ILE A 50 11.68 -24.11 24.40
CA ILE A 50 10.73 -24.97 23.68
C ILE A 50 10.44 -24.37 22.29
N THR A 51 10.02 -23.11 22.24
CA THR A 51 9.61 -22.46 20.99
C THR A 51 10.76 -22.31 19.99
N SER A 52 11.98 -21.98 20.45
CA SER A 52 13.13 -21.94 19.53
C SER A 52 13.48 -23.31 18.96
N THR A 53 13.42 -24.37 19.77
CA THR A 53 13.68 -25.75 19.34
C THR A 53 12.63 -26.23 18.33
N GLU A 54 11.36 -25.88 18.54
CA GLU A 54 10.30 -26.11 17.53
C GLU A 54 10.61 -25.39 16.22
N TYR A 55 11.09 -24.15 16.28
CA TYR A 55 11.38 -23.34 15.10
C TYR A 55 12.61 -23.77 14.33
N THR A 56 13.53 -24.46 14.99
CA THR A 56 14.74 -25.05 14.41
C THR A 56 14.59 -26.55 14.12
N PHE A 57 13.36 -27.07 14.08
CA PHE A 57 13.06 -28.48 13.75
C PHE A 57 13.76 -29.49 14.69
N GLY A 58 13.81 -29.18 15.98
CA GLY A 58 14.38 -30.06 17.01
C GLY A 58 15.84 -29.77 17.36
N HIS A 59 16.48 -28.79 16.73
CA HIS A 59 17.85 -28.42 17.07
C HIS A 59 17.89 -27.49 18.28
N GLU A 60 18.48 -27.95 19.39
CA GLU A 60 18.60 -27.13 20.59
C GLU A 60 19.52 -25.92 20.34
N VAL A 61 18.99 -24.72 20.58
CA VAL A 61 19.76 -23.49 20.53
C VAL A 61 20.21 -23.15 21.94
N GLU A 62 21.50 -23.27 22.26
CA GLU A 62 21.99 -23.01 23.62
C GLU A 62 21.99 -21.52 23.98
N ASN A 63 22.20 -20.65 23.00
CA ASN A 63 22.32 -19.22 23.23
C ASN A 63 20.95 -18.53 23.36
N GLN A 64 20.66 -17.99 24.55
CA GLN A 64 19.41 -17.29 24.85
C GLN A 64 19.13 -16.10 23.92
N TRP A 65 20.14 -15.33 23.52
CA TRP A 65 19.97 -14.22 22.58
C TRP A 65 19.59 -14.73 21.19
N ALA A 66 20.18 -15.84 20.76
CA ALA A 66 19.83 -16.48 19.49
C ALA A 66 18.38 -16.99 19.51
N GLN A 67 17.93 -17.59 20.63
CA GLN A 67 16.54 -18.01 20.81
C GLN A 67 15.56 -16.82 20.68
N ILE A 68 15.83 -15.72 21.38
CA ILE A 68 15.01 -14.50 21.35
C ILE A 68 14.91 -13.95 19.93
N MET A 69 16.05 -13.84 19.23
CA MET A 69 16.07 -13.32 17.86
C MET A 69 15.32 -14.25 16.90
N LEU A 70 15.51 -15.57 17.00
CA LEU A 70 14.82 -16.55 16.16
C LEU A 70 13.30 -16.43 16.28
N ILE A 71 12.81 -16.39 17.53
CA ILE A 71 11.37 -16.28 17.81
C ILE A 71 10.86 -14.94 17.27
N PHE A 72 11.50 -13.83 17.65
CA PHE A 72 11.07 -12.50 17.23
C PHE A 72 11.02 -12.36 15.70
N PHE A 73 12.06 -12.75 14.98
CA PHE A 73 12.09 -12.62 13.52
C PHE A 73 11.07 -13.53 12.85
N LYS A 74 10.92 -14.76 13.33
CA LYS A 74 9.94 -15.69 12.76
C LYS A 74 8.52 -15.16 12.94
N GLU A 75 8.17 -14.72 14.14
CA GLU A 75 6.86 -14.13 14.43
C GLU A 75 6.64 -12.85 13.65
N TYR A 76 7.62 -11.95 13.63
CA TYR A 76 7.52 -10.71 12.89
C TYR A 76 7.30 -10.96 11.40
N ILE A 77 8.05 -11.86 10.78
CA ILE A 77 7.88 -12.21 9.36
C ILE A 77 6.51 -12.84 9.13
N TYR A 78 6.06 -13.73 10.02
CA TYR A 78 4.75 -14.37 9.91
C TYR A 78 3.61 -13.36 9.98
N PHE A 79 3.57 -12.54 11.03
CA PHE A 79 2.55 -11.50 11.20
C PHE A 79 2.72 -10.31 10.26
N PHE A 80 3.89 -10.11 9.67
CA PHE A 80 4.03 -9.14 8.60
C PHE A 80 3.45 -9.68 7.29
N THR A 81 3.69 -10.95 6.98
CA THR A 81 3.33 -11.54 5.69
C THR A 81 1.84 -11.87 5.60
N TYR A 82 1.26 -12.47 6.63
CA TYR A 82 -0.09 -13.04 6.54
C TYR A 82 -1.23 -12.02 6.81
N PRO A 83 -1.10 -11.06 7.75
CA PRO A 83 -2.08 -9.99 7.92
C PRO A 83 -1.62 -8.59 7.45
N ALA A 84 -0.37 -8.16 7.71
CA ALA A 84 0.00 -6.76 7.41
C ALA A 84 0.21 -6.50 5.92
N PHE A 85 0.82 -7.44 5.19
CA PHE A 85 1.10 -7.27 3.78
C PHE A 85 -0.17 -7.13 2.91
N PRO A 86 -1.22 -7.95 3.07
CA PRO A 86 -2.51 -7.70 2.42
C PRO A 86 -3.09 -6.32 2.74
N CYS A 87 -3.05 -5.90 4.01
CA CYS A 87 -3.52 -4.57 4.40
C CYS A 87 -2.73 -3.44 3.73
N LEU A 88 -1.40 -3.59 3.56
CA LEU A 88 -0.58 -2.61 2.83
C LEU A 88 -1.00 -2.52 1.36
N ILE A 89 -1.30 -3.65 0.74
CA ILE A 89 -1.78 -3.72 -0.65
C ILE A 89 -3.14 -3.03 -0.78
N ASP A 90 -4.07 -3.29 0.13
CA ASP A 90 -5.39 -2.65 0.15
C ASP A 90 -5.30 -1.14 0.36
N VAL A 91 -4.46 -0.68 1.30
CA VAL A 91 -4.23 0.76 1.54
C VAL A 91 -3.62 1.43 0.32
N LEU A 92 -2.68 0.77 -0.36
CA LEU A 92 -2.09 1.28 -1.60
C LEU A 92 -3.15 1.43 -2.69
N TYR A 93 -3.97 0.40 -2.91
CA TYR A 93 -5.07 0.42 -3.87
C TYR A 93 -6.07 1.55 -3.56
N CYS A 94 -6.52 1.63 -2.30
CA CYS A 94 -7.45 2.67 -1.85
C CYS A 94 -6.89 4.08 -2.04
N THR A 95 -5.59 4.26 -1.76
CA THR A 95 -4.91 5.55 -1.97
C THR A 95 -4.94 5.95 -3.45
N ILE A 96 -4.70 5.00 -4.35
CA ILE A 96 -4.76 5.23 -5.79
C ILE A 96 -6.17 5.63 -6.23
N CYS A 97 -7.18 4.88 -5.81
CA CYS A 97 -8.59 5.15 -6.12
C CYS A 97 -9.03 6.53 -5.62
N VAL A 98 -8.62 6.92 -4.41
CA VAL A 98 -8.93 8.24 -3.84
C VAL A 98 -8.22 9.37 -4.58
N ARG A 99 -6.96 9.20 -4.98
CA ARG A 99 -6.24 10.19 -5.79
C ARG A 99 -6.86 10.35 -7.17
N CYS A 100 -7.21 9.26 -7.84
CA CYS A 100 -7.91 9.30 -9.13
C CYS A 100 -9.27 9.99 -9.00
N SER A 101 -10.07 9.62 -7.99
CA SER A 101 -11.36 10.26 -7.70
C SER A 101 -11.23 11.77 -7.44
N CYS A 102 -10.19 12.18 -6.68
CA CYS A 102 -9.91 13.59 -6.43
C CYS A 102 -9.54 14.34 -7.72
N ALA A 103 -8.72 13.73 -8.57
CA ALA A 103 -8.31 14.31 -9.85
C ALA A 103 -9.51 14.46 -10.81
N ILE A 104 -10.38 13.44 -10.90
CA ILE A 104 -11.63 13.50 -11.67
C ILE A 104 -12.51 14.62 -11.15
N ARG A 105 -12.76 14.69 -9.83
CA ARG A 105 -13.60 15.73 -9.24
C ARG A 105 -13.06 17.14 -9.49
N LYS A 106 -11.74 17.34 -9.43
CA LYS A 106 -11.09 18.62 -9.77
C LYS A 106 -11.30 18.96 -11.24
N LEU A 107 -11.15 17.98 -12.14
CA LEU A 107 -11.36 18.17 -13.57
C LEU A 107 -12.82 18.53 -13.88
N THR A 108 -13.78 17.78 -13.33
CA THR A 108 -15.21 18.05 -13.47
C THR A 108 -15.57 19.44 -12.96
N ARG A 109 -15.06 19.84 -11.79
CA ARG A 109 -15.29 21.18 -11.23
C ARG A 109 -14.70 22.28 -12.10
N LYS A 110 -13.51 22.06 -12.70
CA LYS A 110 -12.92 23.02 -13.63
C LYS A 110 -13.82 23.21 -14.85
N ILE A 111 -14.30 22.12 -15.45
CA ILE A 111 -15.18 22.16 -16.62
C ILE A 111 -16.52 22.82 -16.29
N SER A 112 -17.12 22.49 -15.13
CA SER A 112 -18.42 23.06 -14.74
C SER A 112 -18.38 24.57 -14.45
N LEU A 113 -17.21 25.10 -14.09
CA LEU A 113 -17.01 26.53 -13.79
C LEU A 113 -16.49 27.33 -15.00
N CYS A 114 -16.06 26.66 -16.07
CA CYS A 114 -15.64 27.34 -17.30
C CYS A 114 -16.87 27.88 -18.03
N SER A 115 -16.83 29.16 -18.43
CA SER A 115 -17.82 29.69 -19.36
C SER A 115 -17.59 29.12 -20.77
N PRO A 116 -18.63 29.07 -21.64
CA PRO A 116 -18.48 28.59 -23.02
C PRO A 116 -17.42 29.36 -23.81
N GLU A 117 -17.27 30.65 -23.53
CA GLU A 117 -16.28 31.55 -24.14
C GLU A 117 -14.84 31.21 -23.73
N GLN A 118 -14.66 30.68 -22.52
CA GLN A 118 -13.38 30.24 -21.99
C GLN A 118 -13.04 28.79 -22.38
N PHE A 119 -14.03 28.00 -22.80
CA PHE A 119 -13.86 26.59 -23.19
C PHE A 119 -13.39 26.44 -24.65
N GLY A 120 -12.33 27.18 -25.00
CA GLY A 120 -11.71 27.12 -26.31
C GLY A 120 -10.91 25.84 -26.56
N PRO A 121 -10.37 25.67 -27.79
CA PRO A 121 -9.62 24.48 -28.19
C PRO A 121 -8.42 24.15 -27.30
N SER A 122 -7.75 25.16 -26.74
CA SER A 122 -6.62 24.99 -25.82
C SER A 122 -7.03 24.32 -24.50
N GLU A 123 -8.14 24.77 -23.90
CA GLU A 123 -8.70 24.19 -22.67
C GLU A 123 -9.22 22.77 -22.92
N GLN A 124 -9.85 22.53 -24.08
CA GLN A 124 -10.27 21.18 -24.49
C GLN A 124 -9.09 20.21 -24.58
N ILE A 125 -7.98 20.62 -25.20
CA ILE A 125 -6.76 19.81 -25.28
C ILE A 125 -6.18 19.56 -23.88
N GLN A 126 -6.19 20.57 -23.00
CA GLN A 126 -5.69 20.41 -21.64
C GLN A 126 -6.53 19.42 -20.83
N VAL A 127 -7.87 19.51 -20.93
CA VAL A 127 -8.81 18.57 -20.33
C VAL A 127 -8.58 17.16 -20.86
N LEU A 128 -8.42 17.00 -22.18
CA LEU A 128 -8.18 15.70 -22.80
C LEU A 128 -6.87 15.06 -22.31
N ARG A 129 -5.79 15.84 -22.22
CA ARG A 129 -4.50 15.38 -21.68
C ARG A 129 -4.62 14.97 -20.21
N TYR A 130 -5.38 15.71 -19.41
CA TYR A 130 -5.56 15.40 -18.01
C TYR A 130 -6.39 14.12 -17.81
N LYS A 131 -7.46 13.96 -18.59
CA LYS A 131 -8.25 12.73 -18.65
C LYS A 131 -7.39 11.53 -19.05
N ALA A 132 -6.58 11.65 -20.10
CA ALA A 132 -5.71 10.58 -20.56
C ALA A 132 -4.72 10.11 -19.47
N LYS A 133 -4.18 11.02 -18.65
CA LYS A 133 -3.32 10.67 -17.51
C LYS A 133 -4.07 9.88 -16.42
N ILE A 134 -5.33 10.23 -16.15
CA ILE A 134 -6.18 9.53 -15.19
C ILE A 134 -6.50 8.12 -15.72
N ASP A 135 -6.92 8.02 -16.98
CA ASP A 135 -7.25 6.75 -17.64
C ASP A 135 -6.03 5.81 -17.68
N GLU A 136 -4.84 6.32 -18.00
CA GLU A 136 -3.59 5.56 -17.97
C GLU A 136 -3.30 5.04 -16.55
N THR A 137 -3.46 5.87 -15.52
CA THR A 137 -3.22 5.48 -14.12
C THR A 137 -4.21 4.40 -13.68
N LEU A 138 -5.49 4.55 -14.00
CA LEU A 138 -6.53 3.55 -13.71
C LEU A 138 -6.25 2.23 -14.42
N LYS A 139 -5.87 2.27 -15.71
CA LYS A 139 -5.53 1.08 -16.48
C LYS A 139 -4.37 0.31 -15.84
N ILE A 140 -3.29 1.00 -15.48
CA ILE A 140 -2.13 0.33 -14.85
C ILE A 140 -2.51 -0.22 -13.47
N THR A 141 -3.36 0.50 -12.71
CA THR A 141 -3.88 0.02 -11.43
C THR A 141 -4.67 -1.26 -11.63
N GLN A 142 -5.60 -1.27 -12.58
CA GLN A 142 -6.39 -2.45 -12.92
C GLN A 142 -5.48 -3.60 -13.36
N GLU A 143 -4.47 -3.37 -14.21
CA GLU A 143 -3.52 -4.41 -14.63
C GLU A 143 -2.69 -5.01 -13.47
N ILE A 144 -2.45 -4.26 -12.38
CA ILE A 144 -1.66 -4.75 -11.24
C ILE A 144 -2.53 -5.45 -10.20
N PHE A 145 -3.74 -4.94 -9.94
CA PHE A 145 -4.60 -5.42 -8.85
C PHE A 145 -5.75 -6.31 -9.33
N SER A 146 -5.99 -6.44 -10.63
CA SER A 146 -6.95 -7.42 -11.13
C SER A 146 -6.42 -8.83 -10.94
N VAL A 147 -7.25 -9.70 -10.37
CA VAL A 147 -7.04 -11.14 -10.39
C VAL A 147 -7.04 -11.58 -11.87
N PRO A 148 -6.11 -12.45 -12.33
CA PRO A 148 -6.25 -13.05 -13.65
C PRO A 148 -7.64 -13.72 -13.72
N PRO A 149 -8.38 -13.58 -14.83
CA PRO A 149 -9.64 -14.28 -14.98
C PRO A 149 -9.39 -15.77 -14.74
N SER A 150 -10.15 -16.35 -13.82
CA SER A 150 -10.18 -17.79 -13.58
C SER A 150 -10.55 -18.48 -14.90
N VAL A 151 -9.56 -19.07 -15.54
CA VAL A 151 -9.74 -20.01 -16.66
C VAL A 151 -9.97 -21.39 -16.07
#